data_AF-A0A232LV49-F1
#
_entry.id   AF-A0A232LV49-F1
#
_cell.length_a   1.000
_cell.length_b   1.000
_cell.length_c   1.000
_cell.angle_alpha   90.00
_cell.angle_beta   90.00
_cell.angle_gamma   90.00
#
_symmetry.space_group_name_H-M   'P 1'
#
loop_
_entity.id
_entity.type
_entity.pdbx_description
1 polymer ?
#
loop_
_entity_poly.entity_id
_entity_poly.type
_entity_poly.pdbx_seq_one_letter_code
_entity_poly.pdbx_strand_id
1 'polypeptide(L)'
;MKAELEFVPALIVVDMQEDFCPPNGSLAVQEGRSIAPLINSLLDAPGFAVRVATQDFHPPDHISFARNHPPPNNQPFVSFIDMKNPEWSSEETKPQQLWPVHCVAGTVGASIIPKIKTDKIDIFVKKGMDPLVEMYSAFADAFGNTEPILMAQSVNINVRDALLAQNVTDVFVVGLAGDYCVKFTAIDAAKAGFRTWVIDEGTKCVVPGSGWEKAKEELTASGVSVITANSPEVARVRLHSPSSPRRWPRVIMLANAAIGLPSPILHRSAMSPHMHITDQSLHAATKGATVDEILVDSDASAESTPAPISQSTGQTTPAEIETLPYWLVNVPQEQWPAECPEWLRNLEPRAIEVLSTLDGAYKKHDWEMIKETIKTNHLEHFQRLPSDLRKYLEYMFHIKRKYGSVMSFVVKERLCWGEGTPEDLKPKGRPFEFDEDLKILLNDWPYGVENGVVHMVVWTKFELAEDPATGDLTDAARKEIDDYVQKTFCTHLPPERVVWFKNWRALKSIHAVEHLHVLLNNPDMEFVKEITHGDIPLVEKVSGKESHCHH
;
A
#
# COMPACT_ATOMS: atom_id res chain seq x y z
N MET A 1 -9.30 23.14 34.21
CA MET A 1 -8.53 23.52 33.00
C MET A 1 -8.80 22.45 31.96
N LYS A 2 -9.42 22.79 30.82
CA LYS A 2 -9.41 21.87 29.67
C LYS A 2 -7.95 21.73 29.28
N ALA A 3 -7.42 20.51 29.23
CA ALA A 3 -6.11 20.28 28.65
C ALA A 3 -6.12 20.88 27.23
N GLU A 4 -5.19 21.80 26.94
CA GLU A 4 -4.99 22.21 25.55
C GLU A 4 -4.65 20.94 24.78
N LEU A 5 -5.50 20.58 23.82
CA LEU A 5 -5.21 19.49 22.89
C LEU A 5 -3.84 19.76 22.26
N GLU A 6 -2.98 18.73 22.28
CA GLU A 6 -1.62 18.81 21.75
C GLU A 6 -1.64 19.38 20.32
N PHE A 7 -0.62 20.18 19.96
CA PHE A 7 -0.49 20.80 18.64
C PHE A 7 0.78 20.29 17.97
N VAL A 8 0.60 19.30 17.10
CA VAL A 8 1.66 18.64 16.34
C VAL A 8 1.32 18.81 14.85
N PRO A 9 1.85 19.84 14.20
CA PRO A 9 1.44 20.21 12.85
C PRO A 9 2.26 19.51 11.77
N ALA A 10 1.58 19.15 10.69
CA ALA A 10 2.15 18.70 9.44
C ALA A 10 1.88 19.70 8.31
N LEU A 11 2.79 19.76 7.35
CA LEU A 11 2.57 20.47 6.08
C LEU A 11 2.43 19.45 4.96
N ILE A 12 1.39 19.55 4.14
CA ILE A 12 1.21 18.76 2.92
C ILE A 12 1.31 19.71 1.73
N VAL A 13 2.35 19.51 0.91
CA VAL A 13 2.59 20.22 -0.35
C VAL A 13 2.07 19.37 -1.49
N VAL A 14 0.93 19.77 -2.04
CA VAL A 14 0.18 18.99 -3.03
C VAL A 14 0.65 19.30 -4.44
N ASP A 15 1.11 18.26 -5.14
CA ASP A 15 1.26 18.18 -6.59
C ASP A 15 1.95 19.38 -7.27
N MET A 16 3.04 19.88 -6.68
CA MET A 16 3.87 20.94 -7.27
C MET A 16 4.74 20.39 -8.41
N GLN A 17 4.12 19.87 -9.47
CA GLN A 17 4.77 19.14 -10.56
C GLN A 17 4.87 19.95 -11.86
N GLU A 18 5.76 19.53 -12.76
CA GLU A 18 6.01 20.18 -14.04
C GLU A 18 4.74 20.24 -14.93
N ASP A 19 3.94 19.17 -15.00
CA ASP A 19 2.73 19.16 -15.84
C ASP A 19 1.62 20.11 -15.37
N PHE A 20 1.61 20.45 -14.08
CA PHE A 20 0.69 21.44 -13.53
C PHE A 20 1.21 22.88 -13.64
N CYS A 21 2.41 23.09 -14.17
CA CYS A 21 3.05 24.39 -14.17
C CYS A 21 3.42 24.89 -15.58
N PRO A 22 3.07 26.14 -15.96
CA PRO A 22 3.54 26.73 -17.20
C PRO A 22 5.08 26.87 -17.20
N PRO A 23 5.72 27.01 -18.37
CA PRO A 23 5.11 27.12 -19.70
C PRO A 23 4.80 25.79 -20.40
N ASN A 24 5.35 24.67 -19.91
CA ASN A 24 5.38 23.41 -20.66
C ASN A 24 4.39 22.35 -20.15
N GLY A 25 3.71 22.60 -19.03
CA GLY A 25 2.86 21.59 -18.42
C GLY A 25 1.62 21.25 -19.24
N SER A 26 1.31 19.96 -19.37
CA SER A 26 0.16 19.49 -20.17
C SER A 26 -1.20 19.79 -19.54
N LEU A 27 -1.25 20.03 -18.23
CA LEU A 27 -2.42 20.44 -17.45
C LEU A 27 -2.08 21.69 -16.61
N ALA A 28 -1.45 22.68 -17.25
CA ALA A 28 -0.88 23.83 -16.56
C ALA A 28 -1.93 24.70 -15.84
N VAL A 29 -1.77 24.83 -14.52
CA VAL A 29 -2.49 25.80 -13.68
C VAL A 29 -1.84 27.17 -13.85
N GLN A 30 -2.65 28.18 -14.17
CA GLN A 30 -2.17 29.54 -14.36
C GLN A 30 -1.44 30.04 -13.11
N GLU A 31 -0.24 30.60 -13.33
CA GLU A 31 0.63 31.08 -12.27
C GLU A 31 1.02 30.04 -11.20
N GLY A 32 0.89 28.74 -11.46
CA GLY A 32 1.20 27.68 -10.48
C GLY A 32 2.59 27.78 -9.84
N ARG A 33 3.62 28.26 -10.58
CA ARG A 33 4.98 28.45 -10.00
C ARG A 33 5.12 29.68 -9.08
N SER A 34 4.11 30.55 -9.03
CA SER A 34 4.13 31.78 -8.23
C SER A 34 3.99 31.52 -6.74
N ILE A 35 3.36 30.41 -6.33
CA ILE A 35 3.16 30.04 -4.92
C ILE A 35 4.39 29.36 -4.29
N ALA A 36 5.36 28.91 -5.09
CA ALA A 36 6.56 28.22 -4.62
C ALA A 36 7.38 29.00 -3.55
N PRO A 37 7.56 30.34 -3.61
CA PRO A 37 8.24 31.08 -2.56
C PRO A 37 7.54 30.98 -1.19
N LEU A 38 6.21 31.04 -1.17
CA LEU A 38 5.45 30.88 0.08
C LEU A 38 5.56 29.44 0.60
N ILE A 39 5.41 28.44 -0.29
CA ILE A 39 5.58 27.03 0.07
C ILE A 39 6.96 26.79 0.68
N ASN A 40 8.02 27.32 0.07
CA ASN A 40 9.38 27.20 0.59
C ASN A 40 9.54 27.90 1.96
N SER A 41 8.89 29.04 2.18
CA SER A 41 8.88 29.70 3.49
C SER A 41 8.19 28.86 4.56
N LEU A 42 7.15 28.09 4.20
CA LEU A 42 6.47 27.17 5.11
C LEU A 42 7.32 25.91 5.35
N LEU A 43 7.99 25.38 4.32
CA LEU A 43 8.93 24.27 4.46
C LEU A 43 10.09 24.62 5.40
N ASP A 44 10.57 25.86 5.39
CA ASP A 44 11.59 26.35 6.33
C ASP A 44 11.06 26.57 7.76
N ALA A 45 9.74 26.61 7.96
CA ALA A 45 9.17 26.88 9.28
C ALA A 45 9.49 25.72 10.24
N PRO A 46 10.03 26.00 11.43
CA PRO A 46 10.53 24.95 12.33
C PRO A 46 9.42 24.16 13.03
N GLY A 47 8.19 24.68 13.08
CA GLY A 47 7.11 24.08 13.84
C GLY A 47 6.47 22.84 13.25
N PHE A 48 6.64 22.60 11.95
CA PHE A 48 6.12 21.38 11.32
C PHE A 48 6.92 20.15 11.79
N ALA A 49 6.21 19.22 12.41
CA ALA A 49 6.73 17.92 12.84
C ALA A 49 7.03 17.02 11.64
N VAL A 50 6.27 17.14 10.55
CA VAL A 50 6.46 16.39 9.31
C VAL A 50 6.01 17.21 8.09
N ARG A 51 6.74 17.09 6.98
CA ARG A 51 6.47 17.75 5.69
C ARG A 51 6.29 16.69 4.61
N VAL A 52 5.09 16.61 4.06
CA VAL A 52 4.74 15.67 3.00
C VAL A 52 4.70 16.41 1.67
N ALA A 53 5.26 15.84 0.61
CA ALA A 53 4.97 16.24 -0.76
C ALA A 53 4.18 15.13 -1.46
N THR A 54 3.14 15.50 -2.20
CA THR A 54 2.39 14.56 -3.05
C THR A 54 2.75 14.77 -4.52
N GLN A 55 2.60 13.70 -5.30
CA GLN A 55 2.76 13.69 -6.74
C GLN A 55 1.65 12.85 -7.36
N ASP A 56 0.92 13.41 -8.32
CA ASP A 56 0.19 12.58 -9.27
C ASP A 56 1.18 11.73 -10.06
N PHE A 57 0.86 10.45 -10.20
CA PHE A 57 1.79 9.46 -10.74
C PHE A 57 1.06 8.39 -11.54
N HIS A 58 0.43 8.82 -12.63
CA HIS A 58 -0.51 8.01 -13.39
C HIS A 58 0.18 7.00 -14.33
N PRO A 59 -0.41 5.82 -14.54
CA PRO A 59 -0.06 4.98 -15.67
C PRO A 59 -0.55 5.61 -16.99
N PRO A 60 0.07 5.31 -18.15
CA PRO A 60 -0.32 5.91 -19.44
C PRO A 60 -1.78 5.62 -19.86
N ASP A 61 -2.36 4.52 -19.38
CA ASP A 61 -3.71 4.04 -19.64
C ASP A 61 -4.72 4.46 -18.55
N HIS A 62 -4.37 5.41 -17.68
CA HIS A 62 -5.22 5.88 -16.59
C HIS A 62 -6.61 6.35 -17.06
N ILE A 63 -7.64 5.99 -16.29
CA ILE A 63 -9.05 6.25 -16.59
C ILE A 63 -9.39 7.73 -16.70
N SER A 64 -8.62 8.62 -16.06
CA SER A 64 -8.91 10.05 -16.12
C SER A 64 -8.44 10.73 -17.41
N PHE A 65 -7.67 10.05 -18.26
CA PHE A 65 -7.16 10.66 -19.49
C PHE A 65 -8.15 10.55 -20.64
N ALA A 66 -8.52 11.69 -21.23
CA ALA A 66 -9.47 11.73 -22.33
C ALA A 66 -9.04 10.89 -23.54
N ARG A 67 -7.72 10.78 -23.77
CA ARG A 67 -7.12 9.96 -24.82
C ARG A 67 -7.49 8.48 -24.73
N ASN A 68 -7.76 7.96 -23.53
CA ASN A 68 -8.01 6.55 -23.28
C ASN A 68 -9.48 6.16 -23.47
N HIS A 69 -10.32 7.11 -23.89
CA HIS A 69 -11.75 6.89 -24.12
C HIS A 69 -12.12 7.05 -25.59
N PRO A 70 -13.14 6.32 -26.08
CA PRO A 70 -13.62 6.46 -27.44
C PRO A 70 -14.45 7.74 -27.63
N PRO A 71 -14.45 8.35 -28.84
CA PRO A 71 -15.39 9.40 -29.19
C PRO A 71 -16.85 8.96 -29.00
N PRO A 72 -17.76 9.85 -28.60
CA PRO A 72 -17.57 11.30 -28.41
C PRO A 72 -17.05 11.70 -27.02
N ASN A 73 -16.91 10.77 -26.08
CA ASN A 73 -16.56 11.02 -24.68
C ASN A 73 -15.03 11.00 -24.46
N ASN A 74 -14.29 11.79 -25.23
CA ASN A 74 -12.83 11.78 -25.24
C ASN A 74 -12.19 13.17 -25.36
N GLN A 75 -12.90 14.22 -24.94
CA GLN A 75 -12.44 15.60 -24.98
C GLN A 75 -12.02 16.08 -23.58
N PRO A 76 -10.76 16.50 -23.38
CA PRO A 76 -10.29 17.07 -22.12
C PRO A 76 -11.14 18.25 -21.64
N PHE A 77 -11.29 18.39 -20.33
CA PHE A 77 -12.07 19.43 -19.63
C PHE A 77 -13.58 19.38 -19.85
N VAL A 78 -14.08 18.69 -20.88
CA VAL A 78 -15.48 18.70 -21.29
C VAL A 78 -16.16 17.35 -21.07
N SER A 79 -15.50 16.25 -21.44
CA SER A 79 -16.09 14.92 -21.35
C SER A 79 -16.09 14.39 -19.93
N PHE A 80 -17.12 13.60 -19.63
CA PHE A 80 -17.25 12.83 -18.41
C PHE A 80 -17.51 11.37 -18.76
N ILE A 81 -17.09 10.48 -17.87
CA ILE A 81 -17.46 9.06 -17.88
C ILE A 81 -18.05 8.67 -16.53
N ASP A 82 -18.80 7.58 -16.49
CA ASP A 82 -19.17 6.93 -15.24
C ASP A 82 -18.03 6.01 -14.81
N MET A 83 -17.22 6.50 -13.89
CA MET A 83 -16.19 5.69 -13.24
C MET A 83 -16.87 4.77 -12.23
N LYS A 84 -16.44 3.51 -12.17
CA LYS A 84 -16.96 2.52 -11.23
C LYS A 84 -16.10 2.48 -9.98
N ASN A 85 -16.73 2.28 -8.83
CA ASN A 85 -16.01 2.07 -7.59
C ASN A 85 -15.13 0.80 -7.71
N PRO A 86 -13.80 0.88 -7.48
CA PRO A 86 -12.94 -0.29 -7.50
C PRO A 86 -13.19 -1.22 -6.30
N GLU A 87 -13.87 -0.74 -5.25
CA GLU A 87 -14.45 -1.61 -4.22
C GLU A 87 -15.54 -2.46 -4.86
N TRP A 88 -15.20 -3.72 -5.06
CA TRP A 88 -15.96 -4.66 -5.86
C TRP A 88 -17.36 -4.99 -5.27
N SER A 89 -17.59 -4.75 -3.97
CA SER A 89 -18.92 -4.87 -3.35
C SER A 89 -19.82 -3.66 -3.61
N SER A 90 -19.29 -2.61 -4.22
CA SER A 90 -19.98 -1.36 -4.49
C SER A 90 -20.42 -1.31 -5.95
N GLU A 91 -21.71 -1.10 -6.17
CA GLU A 91 -22.24 -0.75 -7.50
C GLU A 91 -22.18 0.77 -7.75
N GLU A 92 -21.59 1.52 -6.82
CA GLU A 92 -21.49 2.97 -6.91
C GLU A 92 -20.69 3.38 -8.15
N THR A 93 -21.24 4.33 -8.88
CA THR A 93 -20.53 5.04 -9.93
C THR A 93 -20.44 6.52 -9.59
N LYS A 94 -19.37 7.16 -10.05
CA LYS A 94 -19.19 8.60 -9.94
C LYS A 94 -18.81 9.19 -11.30
N PRO A 95 -19.32 10.40 -11.64
CA PRO A 95 -18.87 11.09 -12.82
C PRO A 95 -17.39 11.47 -12.67
N GLN A 96 -16.56 11.04 -13.61
CA GLN A 96 -15.15 11.42 -13.72
C GLN A 96 -14.97 12.37 -14.89
N GLN A 97 -14.48 13.58 -14.62
CA GLN A 97 -14.06 14.52 -15.66
C GLN A 97 -12.79 14.03 -16.34
N LEU A 98 -12.73 14.12 -17.67
CA LEU A 98 -11.57 13.69 -18.41
C LEU A 98 -10.56 14.84 -18.61
N TRP A 99 -9.28 14.52 -18.43
CA TRP A 99 -8.15 15.44 -18.48
C TRP A 99 -7.25 15.20 -19.69
N PRO A 100 -6.40 16.17 -20.07
CA PRO A 100 -5.24 15.88 -20.91
C PRO A 100 -4.36 14.82 -20.25
N VAL A 101 -3.54 14.11 -21.02
CA VAL A 101 -2.51 13.24 -20.44
C VAL A 101 -1.53 14.10 -19.64
N HIS A 102 -1.35 13.78 -18.36
CA HIS A 102 -0.49 14.53 -17.44
C HIS A 102 0.11 13.61 -16.38
N CYS A 103 1.19 14.03 -15.75
CA CYS A 103 1.82 13.37 -14.61
C CYS A 103 2.06 11.87 -14.79
N VAL A 104 2.35 11.45 -16.03
CA VAL A 104 2.59 10.04 -16.35
C VAL A 104 3.86 9.57 -15.65
N ALA A 105 3.77 8.42 -14.99
CA ALA A 105 4.85 7.78 -14.25
C ALA A 105 6.15 7.73 -15.05
N GLY A 106 7.25 8.18 -14.44
CA GLY A 106 8.58 8.18 -15.04
C GLY A 106 8.85 9.29 -16.06
N THR A 107 7.88 10.18 -16.33
CA THR A 107 8.09 11.35 -17.21
C THR A 107 8.57 12.58 -16.44
N VAL A 108 9.14 13.55 -17.17
CA VAL A 108 9.51 14.86 -16.60
C VAL A 108 8.27 15.59 -16.09
N GLY A 109 7.12 15.45 -16.75
CA GLY A 109 5.85 16.06 -16.34
C GLY A 109 5.42 15.70 -14.92
N ALA A 110 5.68 14.45 -14.50
CA ALA A 110 5.40 13.98 -13.15
C ALA A 110 6.42 14.43 -12.08
N SER A 111 7.51 15.11 -12.46
CA SER A 111 8.54 15.54 -11.50
C SER A 111 8.11 16.79 -10.74
N ILE A 112 8.44 16.86 -9.44
CA ILE A 112 8.28 18.09 -8.65
C ILE A 112 9.14 19.19 -9.28
N ILE A 113 8.59 20.40 -9.39
CA ILE A 113 9.29 21.53 -10.00
C ILE A 113 10.58 21.84 -9.23
N PRO A 114 11.69 22.17 -9.91
CA PRO A 114 12.99 22.44 -9.27
C PRO A 114 12.98 23.59 -8.25
N LYS A 115 11.94 24.43 -8.26
CA LYS A 115 11.80 25.59 -7.37
C LYS A 115 11.36 25.20 -5.95
N ILE A 116 10.81 24.00 -5.74
CA ILE A 116 10.44 23.52 -4.40
C ILE A 116 11.68 22.97 -3.69
N LYS A 117 11.86 23.33 -2.42
CA LYS A 117 12.93 22.82 -1.55
C LYS A 117 12.66 21.37 -1.13
N THR A 118 12.90 20.43 -2.04
CA THR A 118 12.65 19.00 -1.80
C THR A 118 13.54 18.41 -0.70
N ASP A 119 14.68 19.03 -0.39
CA ASP A 119 15.55 18.69 0.74
C ASP A 119 14.88 18.91 2.12
N LYS A 120 13.78 19.67 2.15
CA LYS A 120 12.96 19.89 3.34
C LYS A 120 11.78 18.94 3.43
N ILE A 121 11.55 18.09 2.43
CA ILE A 121 10.44 17.14 2.45
C ILE A 121 10.86 15.86 3.18
N ASP A 122 9.99 15.43 4.08
CA ASP A 122 10.17 14.26 4.92
C ASP A 122 9.59 13.00 4.23
N ILE A 123 8.43 13.13 3.57
CA ILE A 123 7.70 12.01 2.96
C ILE A 123 7.24 12.38 1.54
N PHE A 124 7.49 11.49 0.58
CA PHE A 124 7.02 11.63 -0.80
C PHE A 124 5.92 10.60 -1.12
N VAL A 125 4.71 11.10 -1.34
CA VAL A 125 3.53 10.30 -1.65
C VAL A 125 3.24 10.39 -3.15
N LYS A 126 3.07 9.24 -3.80
CA LYS A 126 2.61 9.12 -5.19
C LYS A 126 1.19 8.59 -5.17
N LYS A 127 0.28 9.30 -5.84
CA LYS A 127 -1.16 8.98 -5.91
C LYS A 127 -1.65 8.90 -7.36
N GLY A 128 -2.84 8.32 -7.57
CA GLY A 128 -3.43 8.13 -8.89
C GLY A 128 -2.73 7.03 -9.71
N MET A 129 -2.14 6.04 -9.03
CA MET A 129 -1.34 4.99 -9.67
C MET A 129 -2.20 3.84 -10.25
N ASP A 130 -3.46 3.69 -9.80
CA ASP A 130 -4.37 2.65 -10.29
C ASP A 130 -5.00 3.12 -11.61
N PRO A 131 -4.89 2.37 -12.72
CA PRO A 131 -5.44 2.79 -14.00
C PRO A 131 -6.97 2.89 -14.01
N LEU A 132 -7.69 2.30 -13.05
CA LEU A 132 -9.15 2.19 -13.07
C LEU A 132 -9.89 3.20 -12.18
N VAL A 133 -9.18 3.97 -11.34
CA VAL A 133 -9.81 4.91 -10.41
C VAL A 133 -9.01 6.20 -10.27
N GLU A 134 -9.71 7.33 -10.25
CA GLU A 134 -9.10 8.64 -9.96
C GLU A 134 -8.77 8.80 -8.47
N MET A 135 -7.73 9.57 -8.16
CA MET A 135 -7.32 9.86 -6.79
C MET A 135 -6.79 11.29 -6.63
N TYR A 136 -7.71 12.25 -6.53
CA TYR A 136 -7.34 13.64 -6.23
C TYR A 136 -6.76 13.80 -4.82
N SER A 137 -7.34 13.12 -3.84
CA SER A 137 -6.91 13.18 -2.44
C SER A 137 -5.69 12.31 -2.21
N ALA A 138 -4.77 12.74 -1.35
CA ALA A 138 -3.69 11.89 -0.88
C ALA A 138 -4.13 10.81 0.14
N PHE A 139 -5.37 10.91 0.65
CA PHE A 139 -5.89 10.05 1.72
C PHE A 139 -6.77 8.89 1.23
N ALA A 140 -7.47 9.07 0.11
CA ALA A 140 -8.42 8.09 -0.42
C ALA A 140 -8.64 8.31 -1.93
N ASP A 141 -9.11 7.29 -2.64
CA ASP A 141 -9.54 7.43 -4.03
C ASP A 141 -10.83 8.29 -4.16
N ALA A 142 -11.29 8.51 -5.39
CA ALA A 142 -12.50 9.28 -5.67
C ALA A 142 -13.78 8.74 -5.01
N PHE A 143 -13.78 7.49 -4.56
CA PHE A 143 -14.90 6.87 -3.84
C PHE A 143 -14.78 7.00 -2.32
N GLY A 144 -13.61 7.41 -1.81
CA GLY A 144 -13.35 7.48 -0.38
C GLY A 144 -12.93 6.13 0.20
N ASN A 145 -12.51 5.18 -0.64
CA ASN A 145 -12.00 3.90 -0.18
C ASN A 145 -10.70 4.13 0.61
N THR A 146 -10.57 3.45 1.73
CA THR A 146 -9.38 3.55 2.61
C THR A 146 -8.78 2.19 2.93
N GLU A 147 -9.32 1.12 2.34
CA GLU A 147 -8.86 -0.24 2.61
C GLU A 147 -7.45 -0.45 2.05
N PRO A 148 -6.47 -0.89 2.88
CA PRO A 148 -5.07 -0.93 2.48
C PRO A 148 -4.81 -1.73 1.20
N ILE A 149 -5.57 -2.80 1.00
CA ILE A 149 -5.42 -3.70 -0.14
C ILE A 149 -5.86 -3.04 -1.45
N LEU A 150 -6.89 -2.20 -1.42
CA LEU A 150 -7.32 -1.41 -2.57
C LEU A 150 -6.36 -0.23 -2.78
N MET A 151 -6.04 0.47 -1.70
CA MET A 151 -5.20 1.67 -1.73
C MET A 151 -3.76 1.41 -2.16
N ALA A 152 -3.19 0.22 -1.92
CA ALA A 152 -1.84 -0.11 -2.35
C ALA A 152 -1.61 0.01 -3.87
N GLN A 153 -2.69 -0.06 -4.68
CA GLN A 153 -2.62 0.16 -6.12
C GLN A 153 -2.73 1.64 -6.49
N SER A 154 -3.48 2.44 -5.72
CA SER A 154 -3.75 3.85 -6.00
C SER A 154 -2.72 4.80 -5.41
N VAL A 155 -2.13 4.45 -4.25
CA VAL A 155 -1.17 5.27 -3.51
C VAL A 155 -0.03 4.43 -2.91
N ASN A 156 1.20 4.95 -2.93
CA ASN A 156 2.38 4.21 -2.46
C ASN A 156 2.58 4.27 -0.93
N ILE A 157 2.01 5.26 -0.26
CA ILE A 157 2.11 5.50 1.18
C ILE A 157 0.74 5.91 1.69
N ASN A 158 0.24 5.22 2.71
CA ASN A 158 -0.93 5.68 3.44
C ASN A 158 -0.55 6.92 4.28
N VAL A 159 -0.92 8.10 3.79
CA VAL A 159 -0.57 9.37 4.44
C VAL A 159 -1.20 9.50 5.83
N ARG A 160 -2.40 8.94 6.06
CA ARG A 160 -3.05 8.96 7.37
C ARG A 160 -2.18 8.24 8.41
N ASP A 161 -1.76 7.03 8.11
CA ASP A 161 -0.95 6.22 9.02
C ASP A 161 0.42 6.86 9.24
N ALA A 162 1.02 7.43 8.19
CA ALA A 162 2.28 8.16 8.29
C ALA A 162 2.18 9.38 9.21
N LEU A 163 1.09 10.15 9.14
CA LEU A 163 0.84 11.30 10.01
C LEU A 163 0.55 10.87 11.45
N LEU A 164 -0.29 9.84 11.65
CA LEU A 164 -0.61 9.29 12.98
C LEU A 164 0.63 8.74 13.68
N ALA A 165 1.53 8.07 12.95
CA ALA A 165 2.81 7.59 13.48
C ALA A 165 3.71 8.72 14.02
N GLN A 166 3.52 9.96 13.53
CA GLN A 166 4.21 11.16 14.01
C GLN A 166 3.42 11.91 15.09
N ASN A 167 2.29 11.36 15.56
CA ASN A 167 1.35 12.00 16.49
C ASN A 167 0.79 13.33 15.95
N VAL A 168 0.68 13.47 14.62
CA VAL A 168 0.14 14.69 14.01
C VAL A 168 -1.30 14.89 14.45
N THR A 169 -1.63 16.12 14.82
CA THR A 169 -2.97 16.55 15.20
C THR A 169 -3.54 17.62 14.27
N ASP A 170 -2.66 18.23 13.46
CA ASP A 170 -2.92 19.44 12.69
C ASP A 170 -2.32 19.31 11.29
N VAL A 171 -3.08 19.62 10.24
CA VAL A 171 -2.63 19.51 8.84
C VAL A 171 -2.82 20.84 8.14
N PHE A 172 -1.74 21.37 7.58
CA PHE A 172 -1.74 22.54 6.71
C PHE A 172 -1.54 22.08 5.26
N VAL A 173 -2.42 22.49 4.35
CA VAL A 173 -2.40 22.08 2.95
C VAL A 173 -2.12 23.29 2.05
N VAL A 174 -1.17 23.12 1.13
CA VAL A 174 -0.78 24.07 0.09
C VAL A 174 -0.50 23.31 -1.20
N GLY A 175 -0.37 24.00 -2.34
CA GLY A 175 -0.02 23.38 -3.61
C GLY A 175 -1.12 23.52 -4.67
N LEU A 176 -1.19 22.55 -5.58
CA LEU A 176 -2.05 22.58 -6.76
C LEU A 176 -2.92 21.32 -6.85
N ALA A 177 -4.10 21.35 -7.47
CA ALA A 177 -4.92 22.54 -7.71
C ALA A 177 -5.86 22.79 -6.51
N GLY A 178 -6.13 24.06 -6.20
CA GLY A 178 -6.97 24.50 -5.09
C GLY A 178 -8.37 23.88 -5.09
N ASP A 179 -8.97 23.77 -6.27
CA ASP A 179 -10.33 23.27 -6.52
C ASP A 179 -10.41 21.73 -6.67
N TYR A 180 -9.27 21.04 -6.73
CA TYR A 180 -9.16 19.58 -6.88
C TYR A 180 -8.29 18.98 -5.77
N CYS A 181 -7.03 18.60 -6.07
CA CYS A 181 -6.18 17.82 -5.18
C CYS A 181 -5.99 18.46 -3.79
N VAL A 182 -5.83 19.79 -3.72
CA VAL A 182 -5.73 20.51 -2.43
C VAL A 182 -7.04 20.41 -1.66
N LYS A 183 -8.17 20.68 -2.31
CA LYS A 183 -9.50 20.60 -1.69
C LYS A 183 -9.78 19.21 -1.14
N PHE A 184 -9.67 18.18 -1.99
CA PHE A 184 -10.00 16.81 -1.61
C PHE A 184 -9.04 16.27 -0.54
N THR A 185 -7.74 16.57 -0.64
CA THR A 185 -6.76 16.21 0.40
C THR A 185 -7.12 16.85 1.74
N ALA A 186 -7.50 18.13 1.76
CA ALA A 186 -7.86 18.82 2.99
C ALA A 186 -9.18 18.30 3.60
N ILE A 187 -10.19 18.05 2.76
CA ILE A 187 -11.46 17.46 3.21
C ILE A 187 -11.24 16.08 3.83
N ASP A 188 -10.46 15.22 3.19
CA ASP A 188 -10.24 13.86 3.71
C ASP A 188 -9.30 13.85 4.92
N ALA A 189 -8.37 14.81 5.04
CA ALA A 189 -7.61 15.02 6.28
C ALA A 189 -8.55 15.37 7.45
N ALA A 190 -9.54 16.25 7.23
CA ALA A 190 -10.54 16.59 8.25
C ALA A 190 -11.41 15.37 8.61
N LYS A 191 -11.86 14.58 7.62
CA LYS A 191 -12.59 13.32 7.87
C LYS A 191 -11.75 12.30 8.64
N ALA A 192 -10.44 12.26 8.39
CA ALA A 192 -9.50 11.40 9.11
C ALA A 192 -9.23 11.86 10.56
N GLY A 193 -9.78 13.00 10.98
CA GLY A 193 -9.73 13.50 12.36
C GLY A 193 -8.68 14.59 12.62
N PHE A 194 -7.97 15.07 11.59
CA PHE A 194 -6.99 16.15 11.75
C PHE A 194 -7.65 17.53 11.73
N ARG A 195 -7.21 18.43 12.62
CA ARG A 195 -7.56 19.85 12.47
C ARG A 195 -6.89 20.37 11.20
N THR A 196 -7.68 20.84 10.25
CA THR A 196 -7.18 21.05 8.88
C THR A 196 -7.35 22.49 8.42
N TRP A 197 -6.28 23.01 7.82
CA TRP A 197 -6.22 24.35 7.23
C TRP A 197 -5.73 24.31 5.79
N VAL A 198 -6.35 25.11 4.93
CA VAL A 198 -5.81 25.44 3.60
C VAL A 198 -5.32 26.88 3.63
N ILE A 199 -4.08 27.12 3.19
CA ILE A 199 -3.52 28.47 3.10
C ILE A 199 -3.87 29.05 1.73
N ASP A 200 -4.73 30.08 1.70
CA ASP A 200 -5.31 30.64 0.47
C ASP A 200 -4.24 31.09 -0.52
N GLU A 201 -3.25 31.87 -0.07
CA GLU A 201 -2.15 32.34 -0.92
C GLU A 201 -1.18 31.21 -1.34
N GLY A 202 -1.31 30.03 -0.71
CA GLY A 202 -0.53 28.84 -0.97
C GLY A 202 -1.12 27.93 -2.04
N THR A 203 -2.17 28.34 -2.76
CA THR A 203 -2.80 27.53 -3.79
C THR A 203 -3.24 28.32 -5.03
N LYS A 204 -3.46 27.62 -6.15
CA LYS A 204 -4.05 28.12 -7.41
C LYS A 204 -4.97 27.06 -7.98
N CYS A 205 -6.05 27.47 -8.66
CA CYS A 205 -7.09 26.58 -9.19
C CYS A 205 -6.91 26.30 -10.69
N VAL A 206 -7.39 25.14 -11.16
CA VAL A 206 -7.40 24.80 -12.59
C VAL A 206 -8.22 25.84 -13.36
N VAL A 207 -9.39 26.21 -12.82
CA VAL A 207 -10.23 27.29 -13.35
C VAL A 207 -10.16 28.50 -12.39
N PRO A 208 -9.46 29.58 -12.75
CA PRO A 208 -9.40 30.79 -11.92
C PRO A 208 -10.80 31.40 -11.68
N GLY A 209 -11.01 31.97 -10.49
CA GLY A 209 -12.26 32.66 -10.13
C GLY A 209 -13.28 31.73 -9.49
N SER A 210 -14.37 31.41 -10.20
CA SER A 210 -15.54 30.74 -9.62
C SER A 210 -15.27 29.36 -9.03
N GLY A 211 -14.26 28.64 -9.55
CA GLY A 211 -13.86 27.34 -9.01
C GLY A 211 -13.37 27.43 -7.57
N TRP A 212 -12.64 28.51 -7.24
CA TRP A 212 -12.04 28.66 -5.92
C TRP A 212 -13.06 29.03 -4.84
N GLU A 213 -13.97 29.97 -5.12
CA GLU A 213 -14.99 30.37 -4.14
C GLU A 213 -15.91 29.20 -3.77
N LYS A 214 -16.34 28.40 -4.76
CA LYS A 214 -17.09 27.17 -4.50
C LYS A 214 -16.28 26.16 -3.68
N ALA A 215 -14.98 25.99 -3.97
CA ALA A 215 -14.11 25.10 -3.21
C ALA A 215 -13.98 25.55 -1.74
N LYS A 216 -13.91 26.86 -1.45
CA LYS A 216 -13.88 27.39 -0.08
C LYS A 216 -15.17 27.07 0.70
N GLU A 217 -16.32 27.16 0.05
CA GLU A 217 -17.61 26.78 0.63
C GLU A 217 -17.62 25.29 1.00
N GLU A 218 -17.19 24.41 0.09
CA GLU A 218 -17.09 22.96 0.32
C GLU A 218 -16.08 22.60 1.43
N LEU A 219 -14.94 23.29 1.48
CA LEU A 219 -13.94 23.15 2.54
C LEU A 219 -14.53 23.51 3.90
N THR A 220 -15.16 24.68 4.01
CA THR A 220 -15.75 25.16 5.25
C THR A 220 -16.87 24.24 5.73
N ALA A 221 -17.72 23.77 4.81
CA ALA A 221 -18.78 22.80 5.12
C ALA A 221 -18.24 21.46 5.63
N SER A 222 -17.01 21.11 5.26
CA SER A 222 -16.33 19.88 5.69
C SER A 222 -15.46 20.06 6.95
N GLY A 223 -15.55 21.22 7.61
CA GLY A 223 -14.77 21.52 8.83
C GLY A 223 -13.33 21.96 8.57
N VAL A 224 -12.97 22.27 7.32
CA VAL A 224 -11.65 22.80 6.96
C VAL A 224 -11.68 24.32 6.98
N SER A 225 -10.69 24.94 7.63
CA SER A 225 -10.56 26.40 7.66
C SER A 225 -9.66 26.90 6.54
N VAL A 226 -10.16 27.82 5.71
CA VAL A 226 -9.33 28.54 4.73
C VAL A 226 -8.76 29.77 5.42
N ILE A 227 -7.43 29.85 5.52
CA ILE A 227 -6.70 30.87 6.28
C ILE A 227 -5.70 31.59 5.39
N THR A 228 -5.22 32.73 5.85
CA THR A 228 -4.17 33.49 5.16
C THR A 228 -2.78 33.11 5.69
N ALA A 229 -1.74 33.38 4.90
CA ALA A 229 -0.34 33.17 5.28
C ALA A 229 0.12 34.01 6.51
N ASN A 230 -0.72 34.93 6.98
CA ASN A 230 -0.50 35.78 8.15
C ASN A 230 -1.41 35.42 9.34
N SER A 231 -2.13 34.29 9.27
CA SER A 231 -3.01 33.88 10.36
C SER A 231 -2.23 33.51 11.65
N PRO A 232 -2.88 33.53 12.82
CA PRO A 232 -2.28 33.10 14.07
C PRO A 232 -1.74 31.66 14.02
N GLU A 233 -2.40 30.76 13.28
CA GLU A 233 -2.00 29.37 13.10
C GLU A 233 -0.69 29.26 12.32
N VAL A 234 -0.54 30.04 11.23
CA VAL A 234 0.73 30.11 10.48
C VAL A 234 1.83 30.78 11.30
N ALA A 235 1.50 31.79 12.09
CA ALA A 235 2.46 32.39 13.02
C ALA A 235 2.94 31.38 14.07
N ARG A 236 2.06 30.50 14.57
CA ARG A 236 2.41 29.46 15.55
C ARG A 236 3.46 28.50 15.02
N VAL A 237 3.31 27.99 13.80
CA VAL A 237 4.28 27.07 13.17
C VAL A 237 5.60 27.74 12.78
N ARG A 238 5.60 29.06 12.59
CA ARG A 238 6.83 29.83 12.34
C ARG A 238 7.64 30.10 13.61
N LEU A 239 6.99 30.22 14.77
CA LEU A 239 7.60 30.65 16.02
C LEU A 239 7.95 29.50 16.98
N HIS A 240 7.20 28.40 16.96
CA HIS A 240 7.38 27.29 17.91
C HIS A 240 8.13 26.14 17.26
N SER A 241 9.20 25.66 17.88
CA SER A 241 9.83 24.38 17.52
C SER A 241 9.19 23.25 18.34
N PRO A 242 8.99 22.04 17.77
CA PRO A 242 8.52 20.88 18.54
C PRO A 242 9.45 20.62 19.73
N SER A 243 8.89 20.23 20.87
CA SER A 243 9.59 20.08 22.15
C SER A 243 10.65 18.96 22.23
N SER A 244 11.00 18.30 21.12
CA SER A 244 12.22 17.49 20.96
C SER A 244 12.47 17.09 19.50
N PRO A 245 13.73 16.97 19.05
CA PRO A 245 14.06 16.31 17.78
C PRO A 245 13.74 14.81 17.91
N ARG A 246 12.61 14.37 17.35
CA ARG A 246 12.24 12.95 17.34
C ARG A 246 13.05 12.24 16.26
N ARG A 247 13.80 11.21 16.65
CA ARG A 247 14.52 10.34 15.73
C ARG A 247 13.50 9.51 14.95
N TRP A 248 13.64 9.53 13.62
CA TRP A 248 12.95 8.62 12.73
C TRP A 248 13.33 7.17 13.07
N PRO A 249 12.38 6.22 13.14
CA PRO A 249 12.70 4.81 13.03
C PRO A 249 13.49 4.59 11.73
N ARG A 250 14.61 3.86 11.79
CA ARG A 250 15.55 3.62 10.66
C ARG A 250 14.89 3.02 9.39
N VAL A 251 13.65 2.56 9.47
CA VAL A 251 12.96 1.79 8.44
C VAL A 251 12.43 2.66 7.27
N ILE A 252 12.12 3.95 7.50
CA ILE A 252 11.54 4.81 6.43
C ILE A 252 12.61 5.37 5.46
N MET A 253 13.90 5.39 5.84
CA MET A 253 14.97 5.90 4.96
C MET A 253 15.27 4.99 3.74
N LEU A 254 14.91 3.70 3.79
CA LEU A 254 15.30 2.75 2.74
C LEU A 254 14.46 2.84 1.46
N ALA A 255 13.27 3.47 1.51
CA ALA A 255 12.47 3.72 0.31
C ALA A 255 13.05 4.80 -0.62
N ASN A 256 13.95 5.67 -0.11
CA ASN A 256 14.51 6.79 -0.87
C ASN A 256 15.81 6.44 -1.64
N ALA A 257 16.40 5.27 -1.43
CA ALA A 257 17.73 4.94 -1.99
C ALA A 257 17.69 4.25 -3.37
N ALA A 258 16.52 3.88 -3.89
CA ALA A 258 16.40 3.09 -5.12
C ALA A 258 16.09 3.92 -6.37
N ILE A 259 16.67 5.12 -6.53
CA ILE A 259 16.76 5.81 -7.84
C ILE A 259 18.10 6.54 -7.89
N GLY A 260 19.18 5.78 -8.10
CA GLY A 260 20.51 6.31 -8.37
C GLY A 260 20.93 5.96 -9.80
N LEU A 261 20.64 6.83 -10.77
CA LEU A 261 21.34 6.80 -12.04
C LEU A 261 22.78 7.31 -11.82
N PRO A 262 23.82 6.67 -12.39
CA PRO A 262 25.20 7.03 -12.14
C PRO A 262 25.55 8.35 -12.86
N SER A 263 26.00 9.36 -12.12
CA SER A 263 26.69 10.51 -12.70
C SER A 263 28.17 10.19 -12.91
N PRO A 264 28.79 10.66 -14.01
CA PRO A 264 30.11 10.22 -14.45
C PRO A 264 31.23 10.77 -13.57
N ILE A 265 32.20 9.89 -13.30
CA ILE A 265 33.45 10.15 -12.59
C ILE A 265 34.27 11.18 -13.38
N LEU A 266 34.30 12.43 -12.92
CA LEU A 266 35.32 13.41 -13.29
C LEU A 266 36.54 13.19 -12.40
N HIS A 267 37.53 12.45 -12.91
CA HIS A 267 38.87 12.45 -12.35
C HIS A 267 39.49 13.85 -12.50
N ARG A 268 39.55 14.63 -11.40
CA ARG A 268 40.50 15.74 -11.27
C ARG A 268 41.68 15.28 -10.43
N SER A 269 42.74 14.89 -11.14
CA SER A 269 44.07 14.68 -10.56
C SER A 269 44.66 16.03 -10.14
N ALA A 270 45.23 16.07 -8.94
CA ALA A 270 45.90 17.23 -8.40
C ALA A 270 47.23 17.48 -9.12
N MET A 271 47.45 18.69 -9.63
CA MET A 271 48.76 19.15 -10.08
C MET A 271 49.54 19.76 -8.91
N SER A 272 50.82 19.38 -8.81
CA SER A 272 51.89 20.21 -8.25
C SER A 272 52.95 20.45 -9.34
N PRO A 273 53.68 21.57 -9.29
CA PRO A 273 54.42 22.10 -10.44
C PRO A 273 55.89 21.63 -10.44
N HIS A 274 56.46 21.39 -11.62
CA HIS A 274 57.76 21.96 -12.01
C HIS A 274 58.22 21.54 -13.42
N MET A 275 58.87 22.52 -14.04
CA MET A 275 59.91 22.46 -15.09
C MET A 275 59.53 22.23 -16.56
N HIS A 276 59.79 23.32 -17.30
CA HIS A 276 60.12 23.42 -18.72
C HIS A 276 60.85 22.20 -19.30
N ILE A 277 60.46 21.83 -20.53
CA ILE A 277 61.33 21.80 -21.71
C ILE A 277 60.42 21.74 -22.95
N THR A 278 60.91 22.37 -24.01
CA THR A 278 60.27 22.73 -25.27
C THR A 278 60.20 21.60 -26.31
N ASP A 279 59.20 21.76 -27.19
CA ASP A 279 59.29 21.65 -28.65
C ASP A 279 58.78 20.39 -29.40
N GLN A 280 58.06 20.72 -30.46
CA GLN A 280 57.99 20.08 -31.78
C GLN A 280 57.35 18.70 -31.99
N SER A 281 56.10 18.77 -32.44
CA SER A 281 55.70 18.55 -33.84
C SER A 281 55.44 17.13 -34.40
N LEU A 282 54.32 17.10 -35.14
CA LEU A 282 54.05 16.45 -36.44
C LEU A 282 53.44 15.03 -36.52
N HIS A 283 52.25 15.05 -37.16
CA HIS A 283 51.71 14.18 -38.22
C HIS A 283 51.42 12.70 -37.92
N ALA A 284 50.14 12.29 -38.03
CA ALA A 284 49.45 11.79 -39.25
C ALA A 284 49.92 10.34 -39.57
N ALA A 285 49.14 9.38 -40.05
CA ALA A 285 47.91 9.29 -40.81
C ALA A 285 47.53 7.78 -40.76
N THR A 286 46.28 7.41 -40.44
CA THR A 286 45.24 6.94 -41.37
C THR A 286 45.42 5.55 -42.02
N LYS A 287 44.27 4.83 -42.08
CA LYS A 287 43.86 3.70 -42.95
C LYS A 287 44.32 2.31 -42.49
N GLY A 288 43.49 1.27 -42.52
CA GLY A 288 42.15 1.09 -43.12
C GLY A 288 42.09 -0.29 -43.80
N ALA A 289 40.87 -0.86 -43.86
CA ALA A 289 40.43 -2.06 -44.62
C ALA A 289 40.85 -3.43 -44.03
N THR A 290 39.94 -4.33 -43.58
CA THR A 290 38.90 -5.14 -44.28
C THR A 290 39.50 -6.06 -45.37
N VAL A 291 39.11 -7.33 -45.63
CA VAL A 291 37.96 -8.21 -45.33
C VAL A 291 38.42 -9.68 -45.55
N ASP A 292 37.59 -10.65 -45.13
CA ASP A 292 37.28 -11.95 -45.77
C ASP A 292 38.14 -13.23 -45.58
N GLU A 293 37.60 -14.15 -44.77
CA GLU A 293 36.90 -15.41 -45.13
C GLU A 293 37.63 -16.70 -45.68
N ILE A 294 37.40 -17.82 -44.94
CA ILE A 294 37.05 -19.23 -45.34
C ILE A 294 38.13 -20.38 -45.32
N LEU A 295 37.72 -21.51 -44.69
CA LEU A 295 38.15 -22.97 -44.67
C LEU A 295 39.31 -23.44 -43.75
N VAL A 296 39.05 -24.24 -42.70
CA VAL A 296 38.86 -25.72 -42.59
C VAL A 296 40.15 -26.53 -42.85
N ASP A 297 40.78 -27.13 -41.84
CA ASP A 297 40.64 -28.57 -41.47
C ASP A 297 41.62 -29.05 -40.35
N SER A 298 41.17 -30.07 -39.62
CA SER A 298 41.88 -31.19 -38.96
C SER A 298 42.92 -31.03 -37.81
N ASP A 299 42.60 -31.72 -36.71
CA ASP A 299 43.41 -32.55 -35.79
C ASP A 299 44.71 -32.03 -35.13
N ALA A 300 44.71 -31.96 -33.79
CA ALA A 300 45.40 -32.95 -32.94
C ALA A 300 45.29 -32.62 -31.43
N SER A 301 44.96 -33.67 -30.68
CA SER A 301 44.95 -33.90 -29.24
C SER A 301 46.03 -33.22 -28.37
N ALA A 302 45.61 -32.69 -27.22
CA ALA A 302 46.35 -32.82 -25.96
C ALA A 302 45.37 -32.77 -24.76
N GLU A 303 45.44 -33.82 -23.93
CA GLU A 303 44.64 -34.05 -22.73
C GLU A 303 44.94 -33.05 -21.61
N SER A 304 43.90 -32.61 -20.89
CA SER A 304 44.01 -32.37 -19.45
C SER A 304 42.65 -32.60 -18.78
N THR A 305 42.57 -33.65 -17.97
CA THR A 305 41.50 -34.06 -17.05
C THR A 305 40.86 -32.91 -16.26
N PRO A 306 39.52 -32.85 -16.11
CA PRO A 306 38.88 -32.00 -15.12
C PRO A 306 38.74 -32.71 -13.77
N ALA A 307 39.05 -31.99 -12.69
CA ALA A 307 38.82 -32.37 -11.30
C ALA A 307 37.30 -32.48 -10.99
N PRO A 308 36.88 -33.27 -9.98
CA PRO A 308 35.49 -33.63 -9.80
C PRO A 308 34.66 -32.47 -9.26
N ILE A 309 33.50 -32.25 -9.88
CA ILE A 309 32.43 -31.36 -9.41
C ILE A 309 31.89 -31.95 -8.11
N SER A 310 32.18 -31.32 -6.98
CA SER A 310 31.46 -31.57 -5.73
C SER A 310 30.06 -30.98 -5.85
N GLN A 311 29.04 -31.83 -5.80
CA GLN A 311 27.67 -31.40 -5.56
C GLN A 311 27.59 -30.80 -4.16
N SER A 312 27.69 -29.47 -4.09
CA SER A 312 27.33 -28.68 -2.91
C SER A 312 25.82 -28.56 -2.90
N THR A 313 25.14 -29.31 -2.04
CA THR A 313 23.79 -28.96 -1.59
C THR A 313 23.91 -27.69 -0.77
N GLY A 314 23.83 -26.54 -1.44
CA GLY A 314 24.07 -25.22 -0.84
C GLY A 314 22.99 -24.85 0.17
N GLN A 315 23.24 -25.15 1.45
CA GLN A 315 22.58 -24.42 2.52
C GLN A 315 23.22 -23.04 2.62
N THR A 316 22.45 -22.00 2.31
CA THR A 316 22.84 -20.60 2.45
C THR A 316 23.26 -20.33 3.88
N THR A 317 24.42 -19.72 4.08
CA THR A 317 24.92 -19.43 5.42
C THR A 317 24.12 -18.28 6.07
N PRO A 318 24.01 -18.21 7.41
CA PRO A 318 23.29 -17.13 8.08
C PRO A 318 23.77 -15.72 7.71
N ALA A 319 25.06 -15.56 7.37
CA ALA A 319 25.65 -14.29 6.95
C ALA A 319 25.28 -13.88 5.52
N GLU A 320 25.01 -14.84 4.62
CA GLU A 320 24.54 -14.56 3.26
C GLU A 320 23.08 -14.10 3.26
N ILE A 321 22.26 -14.65 4.17
CA ILE A 321 20.83 -14.33 4.31
C ILE A 321 20.59 -12.87 4.74
N GLU A 322 21.44 -12.30 5.60
CA GLU A 322 21.36 -10.88 6.00
C GLU A 322 21.53 -9.90 4.83
N THR A 323 22.06 -10.36 3.69
CA THR A 323 22.28 -9.54 2.48
C THR A 323 21.29 -9.80 1.35
N LEU A 324 20.42 -10.80 1.49
CA LEU A 324 19.47 -11.16 0.45
C LEU A 324 18.31 -10.13 0.38
N PRO A 325 17.88 -9.73 -0.83
CA PRO A 325 16.59 -9.07 -1.00
C PRO A 325 15.46 -9.89 -0.36
N TYR A 326 14.52 -9.23 0.33
CA TYR A 326 13.41 -9.87 1.03
C TYR A 326 12.61 -10.86 0.16
N TRP A 327 12.50 -10.59 -1.14
CA TRP A 327 11.78 -11.42 -2.10
C TRP A 327 12.55 -12.68 -2.55
N LEU A 328 13.77 -12.88 -2.05
CA LEU A 328 14.57 -14.11 -2.22
C LEU A 328 14.67 -14.93 -0.93
N VAL A 329 14.35 -14.34 0.22
CA VAL A 329 14.38 -15.03 1.52
C VAL A 329 13.31 -16.14 1.54
N ASN A 330 13.67 -17.30 2.10
CA ASN A 330 12.87 -18.54 2.07
C ASN A 330 12.55 -19.10 0.67
N VAL A 331 13.27 -18.67 -0.38
CA VAL A 331 13.16 -19.23 -1.73
C VAL A 331 14.41 -20.06 -2.02
N PRO A 332 14.29 -21.34 -2.42
CA PRO A 332 15.43 -22.15 -2.88
C PRO A 332 16.17 -21.44 -4.02
N GLN A 333 17.50 -21.50 -4.04
CA GLN A 333 18.32 -20.75 -4.98
C GLN A 333 18.00 -21.09 -6.45
N GLU A 334 17.60 -22.33 -6.71
CA GLU A 334 17.21 -22.82 -8.04
C GLU A 334 15.89 -22.21 -8.53
N GLN A 335 15.11 -21.60 -7.64
CA GLN A 335 13.81 -20.99 -7.89
C GLN A 335 13.84 -19.46 -7.81
N TRP A 336 15.02 -18.85 -7.70
CA TRP A 336 15.14 -17.41 -7.62
C TRP A 336 14.67 -16.75 -8.92
N PRO A 337 13.66 -15.84 -8.85
CA PRO A 337 13.25 -15.10 -10.02
C PRO A 337 14.34 -14.09 -10.41
N ALA A 338 14.41 -13.74 -11.70
CA ALA A 338 15.40 -12.78 -12.19
C ALA A 338 15.19 -11.36 -11.63
N GLU A 339 13.94 -11.03 -11.27
CA GLU A 339 13.54 -9.75 -10.70
C GLU A 339 12.50 -9.96 -9.59
N CYS A 340 12.26 -8.92 -8.78
CA CYS A 340 11.21 -8.97 -7.76
C CYS A 340 9.84 -9.24 -8.43
N PRO A 341 9.13 -10.32 -8.06
CA PRO A 341 7.80 -10.62 -8.58
C PRO A 341 6.83 -9.46 -8.43
N GLU A 342 5.96 -9.24 -9.41
CA GLU A 342 5.00 -8.12 -9.44
C GLU A 342 4.19 -8.00 -8.14
N TRP A 343 3.71 -9.13 -7.61
CA TRP A 343 2.91 -9.23 -6.39
C TRP A 343 3.69 -9.02 -5.09
N LEU A 344 5.01 -8.83 -5.17
CA LEU A 344 5.87 -8.42 -4.05
C LEU A 344 6.34 -6.97 -4.18
N ARG A 345 6.04 -6.26 -5.27
CA ARG A 345 6.45 -4.86 -5.43
C ARG A 345 5.58 -3.96 -4.55
N ASN A 346 6.17 -2.88 -4.05
CA ASN A 346 5.47 -1.82 -3.28
C ASN A 346 4.72 -2.32 -2.02
N LEU A 347 5.23 -3.37 -1.37
CA LEU A 347 4.66 -3.84 -0.11
C LEU A 347 4.89 -2.84 1.03
N GLU A 348 3.95 -2.86 1.98
CA GLU A 348 4.07 -2.21 3.28
C GLU A 348 5.39 -2.62 3.99
N PRO A 349 6.06 -1.70 4.72
CA PRO A 349 7.28 -2.00 5.46
C PRO A 349 7.20 -3.25 6.35
N ARG A 350 6.04 -3.49 6.98
CA ARG A 350 5.83 -4.65 7.84
C ARG A 350 5.80 -5.97 7.07
N ALA A 351 5.16 -6.01 5.91
CA ALA A 351 5.16 -7.21 5.08
C ALA A 351 6.58 -7.52 4.58
N ILE A 352 7.35 -6.47 4.24
CA ILE A 352 8.78 -6.61 3.89
C ILE A 352 9.58 -7.17 5.08
N GLU A 353 9.35 -6.68 6.30
CA GLU A 353 10.01 -7.17 7.52
C GLU A 353 9.75 -8.68 7.75
N VAL A 354 8.49 -9.09 7.64
CA VAL A 354 8.11 -10.52 7.78
C VAL A 354 8.77 -11.35 6.69
N LEU A 355 8.69 -10.93 5.42
CA LEU A 355 9.29 -11.66 4.30
C LEU A 355 10.83 -11.72 4.37
N SER A 356 11.46 -10.77 5.05
CA SER A 356 12.92 -10.75 5.28
C SER A 356 13.37 -11.73 6.37
N THR A 357 12.43 -12.35 7.09
CA THR A 357 12.72 -13.27 8.19
C THR A 357 12.73 -14.71 7.67
N LEU A 358 13.70 -15.53 8.09
CA LEU A 358 13.68 -16.97 7.79
C LEU A 358 12.54 -17.67 8.54
N ASP A 359 11.91 -18.66 7.92
CA ASP A 359 10.89 -19.48 8.57
C ASP A 359 11.40 -20.10 9.88
N GLY A 360 12.67 -20.54 9.92
CA GLY A 360 13.30 -21.10 11.12
C GLY A 360 13.56 -20.08 12.23
N ALA A 361 13.60 -18.79 11.91
CA ALA A 361 13.74 -17.70 12.88
C ALA A 361 12.38 -17.18 13.37
N TYR A 362 11.29 -17.52 12.68
CA TYR A 362 9.95 -17.14 13.06
C TYR A 362 9.50 -17.90 14.32
N LYS A 363 9.20 -17.15 15.39
CA LYS A 363 8.66 -17.74 16.62
C LYS A 363 7.15 -17.95 16.48
N LYS A 364 6.74 -19.21 16.35
CA LYS A 364 5.32 -19.58 16.38
C LYS A 364 4.65 -19.16 17.69
N HIS A 365 3.38 -18.77 17.60
CA HIS A 365 2.57 -18.44 18.77
C HIS A 365 2.13 -19.73 19.47
N ASP A 366 2.54 -19.89 20.73
CA ASP A 366 2.04 -20.96 21.60
C ASP A 366 0.62 -20.63 22.13
N TRP A 367 -0.06 -21.63 22.69
CA TRP A 367 -1.45 -21.50 23.15
C TRP A 367 -1.65 -20.40 24.20
N GLU A 368 -0.70 -20.20 25.10
CA GLU A 368 -0.80 -19.16 26.13
C GLU A 368 -0.63 -17.77 25.52
N MET A 369 0.32 -17.61 24.59
CA MET A 369 0.48 -16.39 23.82
C MET A 369 -0.76 -16.06 22.99
N ILE A 370 -1.40 -17.06 22.37
CA ILE A 370 -2.65 -16.89 21.60
C ILE A 370 -3.75 -16.34 22.51
N LYS A 371 -3.98 -16.99 23.67
CA LYS A 371 -4.98 -16.55 24.64
C LYS A 371 -4.72 -15.14 25.13
N GLU A 372 -3.48 -14.81 25.47
CA GLU A 372 -3.13 -13.47 25.96
C GLU A 372 -3.31 -12.41 24.87
N THR A 373 -2.93 -12.71 23.63
CA THR A 373 -3.11 -11.82 22.47
C THR A 373 -4.58 -11.49 22.26
N ILE A 374 -5.46 -12.49 22.29
CA ILE A 374 -6.90 -12.31 22.13
C ILE A 374 -7.49 -11.54 23.31
N LYS A 375 -7.11 -11.91 24.54
CA LYS A 375 -7.60 -11.28 25.77
C LYS A 375 -7.22 -9.81 25.88
N THR A 376 -6.01 -9.46 25.44
CA THR A 376 -5.52 -8.07 25.41
C THR A 376 -5.93 -7.33 24.14
N ASN A 377 -6.61 -8.02 23.21
CA ASN A 377 -7.07 -7.49 21.93
C ASN A 377 -5.94 -6.93 21.04
N HIS A 378 -4.72 -7.45 21.20
CA HIS A 378 -3.54 -7.10 20.38
C HIS A 378 -3.44 -7.98 19.13
N LEU A 379 -4.54 -8.06 18.38
CA LEU A 379 -4.68 -8.96 17.24
C LEU A 379 -3.67 -8.68 16.12
N GLU A 380 -3.11 -7.48 16.07
CA GLU A 380 -2.02 -7.13 15.18
C GLU A 380 -0.81 -8.07 15.34
N HIS A 381 -0.60 -8.70 16.49
CA HIS A 381 0.53 -9.61 16.67
C HIS A 381 0.38 -10.92 15.90
N PHE A 382 -0.83 -11.30 15.47
CA PHE A 382 -1.00 -12.49 14.65
C PHE A 382 -0.40 -12.29 13.26
N GLN A 383 0.58 -13.11 12.92
CA GLN A 383 1.27 -13.07 11.64
C GLN A 383 1.34 -14.46 11.03
N ARG A 384 1.54 -14.52 9.71
CA ARG A 384 1.81 -15.78 9.02
C ARG A 384 3.30 -16.09 9.09
N LEU A 385 3.64 -17.38 8.92
CA LEU A 385 5.01 -17.74 8.60
C LEU A 385 5.47 -16.97 7.35
N PRO A 386 6.73 -16.53 7.26
CA PRO A 386 7.24 -15.77 6.13
C PRO A 386 6.97 -16.42 4.76
N SER A 387 7.23 -17.72 4.62
CA SER A 387 6.95 -18.44 3.37
C SER A 387 5.46 -18.55 3.04
N ASP A 388 4.58 -18.62 4.05
CA ASP A 388 3.14 -18.64 3.85
C ASP A 388 2.57 -17.26 3.53
N LEU A 389 3.13 -16.20 4.11
CA LEU A 389 2.82 -14.82 3.71
C LEU A 389 3.16 -14.60 2.24
N ARG A 390 4.33 -15.08 1.79
CA ARG A 390 4.72 -15.01 0.38
C ARG A 390 3.68 -15.68 -0.52
N LYS A 391 3.36 -16.95 -0.27
CA LYS A 391 2.38 -17.69 -1.08
C LYS A 391 0.99 -17.06 -1.02
N TYR A 392 0.59 -16.54 0.15
CA TYR A 392 -0.65 -15.81 0.31
C TYR A 392 -0.71 -14.58 -0.62
N LEU A 393 0.33 -13.75 -0.64
CA LEU A 393 0.39 -12.56 -1.50
C LEU A 393 0.34 -12.93 -2.99
N GLU A 394 1.08 -13.96 -3.40
CA GLU A 394 1.03 -14.50 -4.75
C GLU A 394 -0.38 -14.97 -5.11
N TYR A 395 -0.98 -15.79 -4.25
CA TYR A 395 -2.30 -16.35 -4.46
C TYR A 395 -3.37 -15.25 -4.54
N MET A 396 -3.34 -14.29 -3.62
CA MET A 396 -4.25 -13.14 -3.63
C MET A 396 -4.11 -12.30 -4.90
N PHE A 397 -2.90 -12.10 -5.41
CA PHE A 397 -2.67 -11.41 -6.68
C PHE A 397 -3.36 -12.13 -7.85
N HIS A 398 -3.23 -13.46 -7.93
CA HIS A 398 -3.83 -14.24 -9.01
C HIS A 398 -5.36 -14.34 -8.88
N ILE A 399 -5.88 -14.49 -7.66
CA ILE A 399 -7.32 -14.52 -7.41
C ILE A 399 -7.98 -13.23 -7.84
N LYS A 400 -7.41 -12.07 -7.51
CA LYS A 400 -7.95 -10.77 -7.95
C LYS A 400 -7.99 -10.66 -9.46
N ARG A 401 -6.95 -11.09 -10.18
CA ARG A 401 -6.95 -11.05 -11.65
C ARG A 401 -7.96 -12.01 -12.28
N LYS A 402 -8.15 -13.19 -11.68
CA LYS A 402 -9.04 -14.22 -12.22
C LYS A 402 -10.52 -13.96 -11.91
N TYR A 403 -10.83 -13.54 -10.69
CA TYR A 403 -12.20 -13.41 -10.19
C TYR A 403 -12.68 -11.96 -10.07
N GLY A 404 -11.82 -10.98 -10.40
CA GLY A 404 -12.07 -9.55 -10.17
C GLY A 404 -11.90 -9.15 -8.70
N SER A 405 -12.33 -10.00 -7.76
CA SER A 405 -12.17 -9.78 -6.32
C SER A 405 -11.94 -11.08 -5.54
N VAL A 406 -11.38 -10.94 -4.32
CA VAL A 406 -11.21 -12.06 -3.38
C VAL A 406 -12.56 -12.54 -2.84
N MET A 407 -13.53 -11.64 -2.64
CA MET A 407 -14.85 -12.05 -2.17
C MET A 407 -15.59 -12.86 -3.22
N SER A 408 -15.61 -12.43 -4.49
CA SER A 408 -16.31 -13.16 -5.54
C SER A 408 -15.79 -14.59 -5.61
N PHE A 409 -14.48 -14.76 -5.42
CA PHE A 409 -13.89 -16.08 -5.20
C PHE A 409 -14.41 -16.76 -3.92
N VAL A 410 -14.36 -16.12 -2.75
CA VAL A 410 -14.79 -16.74 -1.49
C VAL A 410 -16.27 -17.13 -1.52
N VAL A 411 -17.19 -16.25 -1.90
CA VAL A 411 -18.63 -16.54 -1.91
C VAL A 411 -18.98 -17.64 -2.90
N LYS A 412 -18.36 -17.61 -4.09
CA LYS A 412 -18.63 -18.57 -5.15
C LYS A 412 -17.94 -19.91 -4.93
N GLU A 413 -16.64 -19.89 -4.65
CA GLU A 413 -15.77 -21.07 -4.68
C GLU A 413 -15.52 -21.67 -3.27
N ARG A 414 -15.61 -20.86 -2.20
CA ARG A 414 -15.38 -21.35 -0.82
C ARG A 414 -16.68 -21.56 -0.06
N LEU A 415 -17.58 -20.59 -0.07
CA LEU A 415 -18.84 -20.64 0.68
C LEU A 415 -19.94 -21.35 -0.10
N CYS A 416 -19.87 -21.29 -1.44
CA CYS A 416 -20.88 -21.80 -2.37
C CYS A 416 -22.28 -21.24 -2.08
N TRP A 417 -22.36 -19.95 -1.74
CA TRP A 417 -23.62 -19.27 -1.43
C TRP A 417 -24.28 -18.62 -2.65
N GLY A 418 -23.59 -18.55 -3.78
CA GLY A 418 -24.09 -17.98 -5.02
C GLY A 418 -22.97 -17.40 -5.87
N GLU A 419 -23.27 -16.35 -6.63
CA GLU A 419 -22.31 -15.69 -7.52
C GLU A 419 -21.57 -14.52 -6.85
N GLY A 420 -21.89 -14.22 -5.58
CA GLY A 420 -21.32 -13.09 -4.85
C GLY A 420 -22.14 -11.81 -4.99
N THR A 421 -23.43 -11.94 -5.27
CA THR A 421 -24.35 -10.79 -5.32
C THR A 421 -24.83 -10.41 -3.90
N PRO A 422 -25.29 -9.17 -3.66
CA PRO A 422 -25.85 -8.78 -2.38
C PRO A 422 -27.02 -9.66 -1.91
N GLU A 423 -27.81 -10.21 -2.83
CA GLU A 423 -28.93 -11.10 -2.47
C GLU A 423 -28.43 -12.47 -1.97
N ASP A 424 -27.29 -12.97 -2.46
CA ASP A 424 -26.67 -14.23 -1.99
C ASP A 424 -26.22 -14.14 -0.52
N LEU A 425 -25.91 -12.92 -0.07
CA LEU A 425 -25.44 -12.56 1.26
C LEU A 425 -26.56 -12.16 2.22
N LYS A 426 -27.81 -12.17 1.79
CA LYS A 426 -28.93 -11.80 2.65
C LYS A 426 -29.22 -12.91 3.67
N PRO A 427 -29.21 -12.61 4.98
CA PRO A 427 -29.50 -13.61 6.00
C PRO A 427 -30.99 -13.98 5.97
N LYS A 428 -31.30 -15.25 6.27
CA LYS A 428 -32.67 -15.74 6.44
C LYS A 428 -33.32 -15.22 7.71
N GLY A 429 -32.54 -14.98 8.76
CA GLY A 429 -33.07 -14.58 10.07
C GLY A 429 -32.11 -13.77 10.92
N ARG A 430 -32.30 -13.88 12.24
CA ARG A 430 -31.43 -13.23 13.23
C ARG A 430 -30.05 -13.92 13.29
N PRO A 431 -29.04 -13.25 13.85
CA PRO A 431 -27.72 -13.85 14.07
C PRO A 431 -27.81 -15.23 14.72
N PHE A 432 -27.11 -16.19 14.12
CA PHE A 432 -27.01 -17.59 14.57
C PHE A 432 -28.34 -18.36 14.67
N GLU A 433 -29.41 -17.89 14.01
CA GLU A 433 -30.73 -18.56 14.01
C GLU A 433 -30.82 -19.69 12.98
N PHE A 434 -30.17 -19.53 11.82
CA PHE A 434 -30.22 -20.47 10.69
C PHE A 434 -28.82 -20.91 10.28
N ASP A 435 -28.60 -22.24 10.19
CA ASP A 435 -27.30 -22.81 9.81
C ASP A 435 -26.92 -22.44 8.36
N GLU A 436 -27.89 -22.16 7.48
CA GLU A 436 -27.62 -21.77 6.09
C GLU A 436 -27.07 -20.34 5.94
N ASP A 437 -27.16 -19.54 6.99
CA ASP A 437 -26.53 -18.22 7.07
C ASP A 437 -25.07 -18.31 7.54
N LEU A 438 -24.58 -19.52 7.81
CA LEU A 438 -23.28 -19.81 8.38
C LEU A 438 -22.49 -20.80 7.50
N LYS A 439 -21.16 -20.66 7.51
CA LYS A 439 -20.26 -21.67 6.94
C LYS A 439 -19.00 -21.74 7.78
N ILE A 440 -18.65 -22.94 8.24
CA ILE A 440 -17.43 -23.17 9.00
C ILE A 440 -16.41 -23.82 8.08
N LEU A 441 -15.28 -23.15 7.87
CA LEU A 441 -14.19 -23.62 7.00
C LEU A 441 -12.86 -23.58 7.75
N LEU A 442 -11.88 -24.35 7.28
CA LEU A 442 -10.51 -24.16 7.72
C LEU A 442 -10.00 -22.81 7.18
N ASN A 443 -9.15 -22.13 7.95
CA ASN A 443 -8.53 -20.92 7.44
C ASN A 443 -7.61 -21.28 6.27
N ASP A 444 -7.89 -20.72 5.10
CA ASP A 444 -7.14 -20.96 3.88
C ASP A 444 -5.66 -20.59 3.99
N TRP A 445 -5.35 -19.63 4.87
CA TRP A 445 -4.02 -19.11 5.12
C TRP A 445 -3.84 -18.83 6.62
N PRO A 446 -3.63 -19.89 7.44
CA PRO A 446 -3.61 -19.79 8.88
C PRO A 446 -2.42 -18.98 9.41
N TYR A 447 -2.53 -18.49 10.64
CA TYR A 447 -1.44 -17.81 11.31
C TYR A 447 -0.30 -18.78 11.69
N GLY A 448 0.88 -18.23 11.95
CA GLY A 448 2.06 -18.96 12.43
C GLY A 448 1.90 -19.42 13.88
N VAL A 449 0.96 -20.31 14.12
CA VAL A 449 0.68 -20.90 15.43
C VAL A 449 1.42 -22.22 15.61
N GLU A 450 1.58 -22.64 16.87
CA GLU A 450 2.20 -23.91 17.20
C GLU A 450 1.46 -25.11 16.60
N ASN A 451 2.18 -26.23 16.46
CA ASN A 451 1.61 -27.46 15.93
C ASN A 451 0.51 -27.96 16.89
N GLY A 452 -0.61 -28.41 16.32
CA GLY A 452 -1.77 -28.88 17.09
C GLY A 452 -2.86 -27.82 17.27
N VAL A 453 -2.59 -26.54 16.99
CA VAL A 453 -3.65 -25.52 16.93
C VAL A 453 -4.30 -25.52 15.54
N VAL A 454 -5.61 -25.72 15.49
CA VAL A 454 -6.41 -25.65 14.26
C VAL A 454 -7.06 -24.28 14.16
N HIS A 455 -6.83 -23.58 13.05
CA HIS A 455 -7.40 -22.25 12.79
C HIS A 455 -8.56 -22.36 11.81
N MET A 456 -9.75 -21.99 12.28
CA MET A 456 -10.99 -22.03 11.53
C MET A 456 -11.54 -20.62 11.33
N VAL A 457 -12.42 -20.49 10.34
CA VAL A 457 -13.18 -19.28 10.06
C VAL A 457 -14.66 -19.65 10.00
N VAL A 458 -15.47 -18.96 10.80
CA VAL A 458 -16.92 -19.03 10.74
C VAL A 458 -17.39 -17.81 9.97
N TRP A 459 -17.91 -18.04 8.77
CA TRP A 459 -18.45 -17.02 7.87
C TRP A 459 -19.94 -16.83 8.14
N THR A 460 -20.40 -15.57 8.11
CA THR A 460 -21.79 -15.20 8.40
C THR A 460 -22.39 -14.37 7.26
N LYS A 461 -23.67 -14.56 6.97
CA LYS A 461 -24.47 -13.67 6.09
C LYS A 461 -24.99 -12.42 6.79
N PHE A 462 -25.04 -12.44 8.11
CA PHE A 462 -25.50 -11.33 8.93
C PHE A 462 -24.34 -10.51 9.48
N GLU A 463 -24.65 -9.24 9.80
CA GLU A 463 -23.71 -8.34 10.47
C GLU A 463 -23.54 -8.69 11.95
N LEU A 464 -22.31 -8.54 12.45
CA LEU A 464 -22.00 -8.65 13.86
C LEU A 464 -21.87 -7.24 14.44
N ALA A 465 -22.83 -6.85 15.30
CA ALA A 465 -22.97 -5.47 15.76
C ALA A 465 -21.72 -4.95 16.51
N GLU A 466 -21.21 -3.81 16.07
CA GLU A 466 -20.04 -3.11 16.61
C GLU A 466 -20.45 -1.80 17.31
N ASP A 467 -19.68 -1.39 18.32
CA ASP A 467 -19.76 -0.07 18.93
C ASP A 467 -19.16 0.97 17.95
N PRO A 468 -19.93 1.97 17.50
CA PRO A 468 -19.45 2.96 16.52
C PRO A 468 -18.27 3.81 17.00
N ALA A 469 -18.06 3.95 18.32
CA ALA A 469 -17.00 4.75 18.89
C ALA A 469 -15.66 4.00 18.96
N THR A 470 -15.69 2.68 19.18
CA THR A 470 -14.48 1.86 19.34
C THR A 470 -14.20 0.96 18.14
N GLY A 471 -15.22 0.62 17.34
CA GLY A 471 -15.14 -0.38 16.28
C GLY A 471 -15.02 -1.82 16.79
N ASP A 472 -15.17 -2.05 18.10
CA ASP A 472 -15.19 -3.39 18.72
C ASP A 472 -16.63 -3.92 18.80
N LEU A 473 -16.81 -5.21 19.01
CA LEU A 473 -18.13 -5.82 19.18
C LEU A 473 -18.88 -5.24 20.38
N THR A 474 -20.17 -4.97 20.20
CA THR A 474 -21.07 -4.67 21.31
C THR A 474 -21.12 -5.84 22.31
N ASP A 475 -21.38 -5.56 23.58
CA ASP A 475 -21.51 -6.61 24.61
C ASP A 475 -22.57 -7.66 24.23
N ALA A 476 -23.66 -7.23 23.61
CA ALA A 476 -24.70 -8.13 23.10
C ALA A 476 -24.18 -9.05 21.98
N ALA A 477 -23.52 -8.50 20.95
CA ALA A 477 -22.97 -9.31 19.87
C ALA A 477 -21.87 -10.26 20.35
N ARG A 478 -21.01 -9.81 21.29
CA ARG A 478 -20.00 -10.66 21.92
C ARG A 478 -20.64 -11.84 22.64
N LYS A 479 -21.71 -11.60 23.39
CA LYS A 479 -22.46 -12.66 24.07
C LYS A 479 -23.10 -13.65 23.08
N GLU A 480 -23.70 -13.16 21.99
CA GLU A 480 -24.28 -14.02 20.95
C GLU A 480 -23.23 -14.96 20.33
N ILE A 481 -22.04 -14.43 20.06
CA ILE A 481 -20.92 -15.23 19.56
C ILE A 481 -20.43 -16.23 20.61
N ASP A 482 -20.26 -15.81 21.87
CA ASP A 482 -19.85 -16.70 22.97
C ASP A 482 -20.82 -17.88 23.12
N ASP A 483 -22.13 -17.60 23.14
CA ASP A 483 -23.17 -18.63 23.24
C ASP A 483 -23.10 -19.60 22.03
N TYR A 484 -22.90 -19.07 20.82
CA TYR A 484 -22.74 -19.87 19.60
C TYR A 484 -21.49 -20.75 19.65
N VAL A 485 -20.33 -20.18 20.01
CA VAL A 485 -19.05 -20.91 20.10
C VAL A 485 -19.13 -21.99 21.17
N GLN A 486 -19.75 -21.69 22.32
CA GLN A 486 -19.92 -22.66 23.40
C GLN A 486 -20.81 -23.84 22.99
N LYS A 487 -21.91 -23.56 22.29
CA LYS A 487 -22.81 -24.60 21.76
C LYS A 487 -22.13 -25.46 20.69
N THR A 488 -21.35 -24.84 19.82
CA THR A 488 -20.85 -25.47 18.59
C THR A 488 -19.54 -26.22 18.80
N PHE A 489 -18.60 -25.64 19.55
CA PHE A 489 -17.26 -26.20 19.73
C PHE A 489 -17.05 -26.77 21.14
N CYS A 490 -17.57 -26.10 22.17
CA CYS A 490 -17.31 -26.51 23.56
C CYS A 490 -18.11 -27.74 24.02
N THR A 491 -18.98 -28.28 23.15
CA THR A 491 -19.63 -29.59 23.32
C THR A 491 -18.69 -30.74 22.96
N HIS A 492 -17.66 -30.48 22.15
CA HIS A 492 -16.66 -31.45 21.70
C HIS A 492 -15.27 -31.22 22.33
N LEU A 493 -14.97 -29.98 22.72
CA LEU A 493 -13.72 -29.60 23.39
C LEU A 493 -13.98 -28.88 24.72
N PRO A 494 -13.09 -29.01 25.72
CA PRO A 494 -13.14 -28.16 26.90
C PRO A 494 -13.02 -26.67 26.53
N PRO A 495 -13.78 -25.76 27.17
CA PRO A 495 -13.77 -24.32 26.86
C PRO A 495 -12.38 -23.67 26.88
N GLU A 496 -11.48 -24.13 27.75
CA GLU A 496 -10.10 -23.62 27.85
C GLU A 496 -9.20 -23.94 26.64
N ARG A 497 -9.69 -24.80 25.73
CA ARG A 497 -9.04 -25.19 24.48
C ARG A 497 -9.70 -24.60 23.24
N VAL A 498 -10.65 -23.69 23.44
CA VAL A 498 -11.37 -22.97 22.38
C VAL A 498 -11.21 -21.48 22.63
N VAL A 499 -10.72 -20.75 21.63
CA VAL A 499 -10.72 -19.29 21.65
C VAL A 499 -11.26 -18.77 20.34
N TRP A 500 -11.83 -17.58 20.38
CA TRP A 500 -12.28 -16.91 19.18
C TRP A 500 -11.94 -15.42 19.23
N PHE A 501 -11.83 -14.82 18.06
CA PHE A 501 -11.72 -13.37 17.92
C PHE A 501 -12.34 -12.94 16.60
N LYS A 502 -12.68 -11.66 16.51
CA LYS A 502 -13.07 -11.01 15.26
C LYS A 502 -11.98 -10.00 14.91
N ASN A 503 -11.44 -10.09 13.69
CA ASN A 503 -10.55 -9.05 13.21
C ASN A 503 -11.31 -7.71 13.15
N TRP A 504 -10.73 -6.66 13.72
CA TRP A 504 -11.28 -5.31 13.58
C TRP A 504 -11.26 -4.91 12.12
N ARG A 505 -12.09 -3.93 11.74
CA ARG A 505 -12.20 -3.46 10.35
C ARG A 505 -10.83 -3.28 9.70
N ALA A 506 -9.88 -2.56 10.30
CA ALA A 506 -8.54 -2.33 9.75
C ALA A 506 -7.64 -3.59 9.54
N LEU A 507 -7.98 -4.74 10.14
CA LEU A 507 -7.21 -6.00 10.03
C LEU A 507 -7.93 -7.09 9.21
N LYS A 508 -9.17 -6.83 8.75
CA LYS A 508 -9.90 -7.80 7.94
C LYS A 508 -9.21 -7.93 6.57
N SER A 509 -8.96 -9.15 6.12
CA SER A 509 -8.47 -9.37 4.76
C SER A 509 -9.60 -9.32 3.71
N ILE A 510 -10.86 -9.47 4.16
CA ILE A 510 -12.09 -9.46 3.35
C ILE A 510 -13.17 -8.72 4.16
N HIS A 511 -13.61 -7.57 3.68
CA HIS A 511 -14.52 -6.68 4.44
C HIS A 511 -16.01 -6.90 4.14
N ALA A 512 -16.36 -7.51 3.00
CA ALA A 512 -17.76 -7.61 2.59
C ALA A 512 -18.49 -8.90 3.05
N VAL A 513 -17.78 -9.85 3.66
CA VAL A 513 -18.41 -11.01 4.30
C VAL A 513 -17.92 -11.07 5.73
N GLU A 514 -18.85 -10.90 6.67
CA GLU A 514 -18.55 -10.96 8.08
C GLU A 514 -18.09 -12.37 8.45
N HIS A 515 -17.09 -12.42 9.33
CA HIS A 515 -16.52 -13.67 9.80
C HIS A 515 -15.84 -13.46 11.15
N LEU A 516 -15.74 -14.56 11.89
CA LEU A 516 -14.94 -14.65 13.11
C LEU A 516 -13.99 -15.84 13.00
N HIS A 517 -12.86 -15.73 13.69
CA HIS A 517 -11.85 -16.77 13.74
C HIS A 517 -12.03 -17.59 15.00
N VAL A 518 -11.97 -18.92 14.86
CA VAL A 518 -11.98 -19.86 15.99
C VAL A 518 -10.68 -20.66 15.95
N LEU A 519 -9.97 -20.71 17.06
CA LEU A 519 -8.77 -21.53 17.21
C LEU A 519 -9.07 -22.64 18.22
N LEU A 520 -8.77 -23.86 17.82
CA LEU A 520 -8.96 -25.06 18.63
C LEU A 520 -7.59 -25.63 18.97
N ASN A 521 -7.31 -25.82 20.25
CA ASN A 521 -6.06 -26.45 20.69
C ASN A 521 -6.22 -27.97 20.70
N ASN A 522 -5.45 -28.67 19.85
CA ASN A 522 -5.36 -30.12 19.73
C ASN A 522 -6.73 -30.85 19.60
N PRO A 523 -7.66 -30.39 18.73
CA PRO A 523 -8.97 -31.01 18.58
C PRO A 523 -8.87 -32.45 18.02
N ASP A 524 -9.96 -33.21 18.18
CA ASP A 524 -10.14 -34.43 17.38
C ASP A 524 -10.31 -34.04 15.90
N MET A 525 -9.48 -34.60 15.02
CA MET A 525 -9.51 -34.27 13.60
C MET A 525 -10.73 -34.85 12.88
N GLU A 526 -11.37 -35.90 13.41
CA GLU A 526 -12.67 -36.36 12.88
C GLU A 526 -13.76 -35.32 13.14
N PHE A 527 -13.75 -34.68 14.32
CA PHE A 527 -14.64 -33.56 14.61
C PHE A 527 -14.37 -32.38 13.67
N VAL A 528 -13.09 -32.01 13.46
CA VAL A 528 -12.72 -30.93 12.53
C VAL A 528 -13.22 -31.23 11.11
N LYS A 529 -13.08 -32.47 10.66
CA LYS A 529 -13.57 -32.90 9.34
C LYS A 529 -15.09 -32.85 9.26
N GLU A 530 -15.80 -33.29 10.30
CA GLU A 530 -17.26 -33.25 10.36
C GLU A 530 -17.80 -31.82 10.29
N ILE A 531 -17.30 -30.94 11.16
CA ILE A 531 -17.81 -29.57 11.29
C ILE A 531 -17.47 -28.68 10.10
N THR A 532 -16.42 -29.02 9.35
CA THR A 532 -16.03 -28.31 8.11
C THR A 532 -16.56 -28.98 6.85
N HIS A 533 -17.31 -30.08 6.97
CA HIS A 533 -17.75 -30.92 5.86
C HIS A 533 -16.61 -31.38 4.95
N GLY A 534 -15.44 -31.68 5.52
CA GLY A 534 -14.26 -32.14 4.80
C GLY A 534 -13.55 -31.05 4.01
N ASP A 535 -13.68 -29.79 4.42
CA ASP A 535 -12.95 -28.68 3.81
C ASP A 535 -11.43 -28.90 3.84
N ILE A 536 -10.76 -28.42 2.79
CA ILE A 536 -9.31 -28.45 2.66
C ILE A 536 -8.84 -27.01 2.40
N PRO A 537 -7.97 -26.45 3.26
CA PRO A 537 -7.54 -25.07 3.14
C PRO A 537 -6.67 -24.88 1.89
N LEU A 538 -6.76 -23.69 1.29
CA LEU A 538 -6.08 -23.41 0.02
C LEU A 538 -4.55 -23.54 0.10
N VAL A 539 -3.93 -23.22 1.23
CA VAL A 539 -2.48 -23.40 1.43
C VAL A 539 -2.02 -24.84 1.16
N GLU A 540 -2.85 -25.84 1.44
CA GLU A 540 -2.55 -27.24 1.15
C GLU A 540 -2.72 -27.58 -0.34
N LYS A 541 -3.72 -26.99 -1.00
CA LYS A 541 -3.95 -27.16 -2.44
C LYS A 541 -2.84 -26.53 -3.29
N VAL A 542 -2.33 -25.38 -2.87
CA VAL A 542 -1.23 -24.66 -3.55
C VAL A 542 0.13 -25.35 -3.35
N SER A 543 0.32 -26.07 -2.25
CA SER A 543 1.59 -26.75 -1.92
C SER A 543 1.75 -28.14 -2.55
N GLY A 544 0.89 -28.52 -3.50
CA GLY A 544 1.01 -29.77 -4.28
C GLY A 544 0.61 -31.03 -3.52
N LYS A 545 -0.07 -30.92 -2.37
CA LYS A 545 -0.74 -32.03 -1.72
C LYS A 545 -2.13 -32.20 -2.34
N GLU A 546 -2.19 -32.68 -3.58
CA GLU A 546 -3.47 -32.99 -4.20
C GLU A 546 -4.13 -34.21 -3.55
N SER A 547 -5.38 -34.03 -3.14
CA SER A 547 -6.42 -35.03 -3.40
C SER A 547 -7.63 -34.31 -3.96
N HIS A 548 -7.94 -34.58 -5.23
CA HIS A 548 -9.15 -34.15 -5.91
C HIS A 548 -10.39 -34.54 -5.09
N CYS A 549 -11.26 -33.59 -4.77
CA CYS A 549 -12.64 -33.90 -4.40
C CYS A 549 -13.53 -33.77 -5.64
N HIS A 550 -14.08 -34.90 -6.04
CA HIS A 550 -15.15 -35.02 -7.02
C HIS A 550 -16.48 -34.51 -6.45
N HIS A 551 -17.19 -33.75 -7.30
CA HIS A 551 -18.62 -33.40 -7.30
C HIS A 551 -19.13 -32.36 -6.31
#